data_AF-K0V8C8-F1
#
_entry.id   AF-K0V8C8-F1
#
_cell.length_a   1.000
_cell.length_b   1.000
_cell.length_c   1.000
_cell.angle_alpha   90.00
_cell.angle_beta   90.00
_cell.angle_gamma   90.00
#
_symmetry.space_group_name_H-M   'P 1'
#
loop_
_entity.id
_entity.type
_entity.pdbx_description
1 polymer ?
#
loop_
_entity_poly.entity_id
_entity_poly.type
_entity_poly.pdbx_seq_one_letter_code
_entity_poly.pdbx_strand_id
1 'polypeptide(L)'
;MSRAARGRMPAAWDKVVSEDPGEYEWIPLRLPPELTRVNASTRLSIEAEYRGWELTRVRLYTDGSRRVLLRRKKRADAVPGPDQPGP
;
A
#
# COMPACT_ATOMS: atom_id res chain seq x y z
N MET A 1 -12.99 1.54 -10.05
CA MET A 1 -11.54 1.85 -10.20
C MET A 1 -10.74 0.60 -9.83
N SER A 2 -9.78 0.22 -10.66
CA SER A 2 -9.40 -1.17 -10.94
C SER A 2 -8.84 -1.99 -9.77
N ARG A 3 -9.56 -3.08 -9.43
CA ARG A 3 -9.15 -4.14 -8.49
C ARG A 3 -8.17 -5.13 -9.13
N ALA A 4 -7.17 -4.63 -9.86
CA ALA A 4 -6.29 -5.44 -10.72
C ALA A 4 -4.81 -5.14 -10.44
N ALA A 5 -4.27 -5.79 -9.39
CA ALA A 5 -2.82 -6.00 -9.15
C ALA A 5 -2.52 -6.55 -7.74
N ARG A 6 -3.52 -6.94 -6.93
CA ARG A 6 -3.27 -7.68 -5.68
C ARG A 6 -2.81 -9.11 -6.00
N GLY A 7 -1.65 -9.25 -6.64
CA GLY A 7 -0.95 -10.54 -6.70
C GLY A 7 -0.81 -11.04 -5.27
N ARG A 8 -1.20 -12.31 -5.02
CA ARG A 8 -1.27 -12.91 -3.68
C ARG A 8 -0.06 -12.51 -2.86
N MET A 9 -0.27 -11.77 -1.75
CA MET A 9 0.80 -11.29 -0.87
C MET A 9 1.61 -12.46 -0.30
N PRO A 10 2.88 -12.26 0.09
CA PRO A 10 3.57 -13.26 0.90
C PRO A 10 2.79 -13.54 2.18
N ALA A 11 2.66 -14.81 2.59
CA ALA A 11 1.83 -15.19 3.75
C ALA A 11 2.23 -14.46 5.06
N ALA A 12 3.53 -14.22 5.26
CA ALA A 12 4.01 -13.45 6.41
C ALA A 12 3.49 -12.00 6.43
N TRP A 13 3.15 -11.44 5.27
CA TRP A 13 2.59 -10.09 5.14
C TRP A 13 1.09 -10.09 5.34
N ASP A 14 0.37 -11.11 4.85
CA ASP A 14 -1.06 -11.28 5.13
C ASP A 14 -1.30 -11.34 6.64
N LYS A 15 -0.48 -12.11 7.38
CA LYS A 15 -0.55 -12.18 8.84
C LYS A 15 -0.49 -10.80 9.50
N VAL A 16 0.43 -9.92 9.08
CA VAL A 16 0.52 -8.57 9.66
C VAL A 16 -0.66 -7.68 9.34
N VAL A 17 -1.22 -7.80 8.14
CA VAL A 17 -2.43 -7.05 7.79
C VAL A 17 -3.63 -7.58 8.58
N SER A 18 -3.71 -8.89 8.84
CA SER A 18 -4.78 -9.50 9.63
C SER A 18 -4.68 -9.24 11.13
N GLU A 19 -3.48 -9.04 11.67
CA GLU A 19 -3.26 -8.70 13.08
C GLU A 19 -3.49 -7.21 13.37
N ASP A 20 -3.62 -6.37 12.33
CA ASP A 20 -3.97 -4.96 12.49
C ASP A 20 -5.43 -4.82 12.96
N PRO A 21 -5.71 -4.10 14.07
CA PRO A 21 -7.07 -3.91 14.59
C PRO A 21 -7.96 -3.01 13.70
N GLY A 22 -7.52 -2.72 12.47
CA GLY A 22 -8.23 -1.89 11.51
C GLY A 22 -7.80 -0.42 11.53
N GLU A 23 -6.74 -0.08 12.26
CA GLU A 23 -6.19 1.27 12.36
C GLU A 23 -5.54 1.75 11.07
N TYR A 24 -5.03 0.83 10.24
CA TYR A 24 -4.29 1.16 9.03
C TYR A 24 -4.98 0.66 7.76
N GLU A 25 -4.83 1.45 6.71
CA GLU A 25 -5.05 1.06 5.32
C GLU A 25 -3.75 0.45 4.79
N TRP A 26 -3.84 -0.66 4.05
CA TRP A 26 -2.68 -1.41 3.56
C TRP A 26 -2.72 -1.60 2.05
N ILE A 27 -1.60 -1.32 1.37
CA ILE A 27 -1.47 -1.53 -0.07
C ILE A 27 -0.21 -2.36 -0.38
N PRO A 28 -0.38 -3.55 -1.00
CA PRO A 28 0.73 -4.26 -1.61
C PRO A 28 1.00 -3.73 -3.03
N LEU A 29 2.27 -3.44 -3.30
CA LEU A 29 2.76 -3.09 -4.63
C LEU A 29 3.78 -4.12 -5.11
N ARG A 30 3.79 -4.38 -6.42
CA ARG A 30 4.89 -5.07 -7.09
C ARG A 30 5.61 -4.10 -8.00
N LEU A 31 6.88 -3.88 -7.72
CA LEU A 31 7.79 -3.11 -8.55
C LEU A 31 8.51 -4.07 -9.50
N PRO A 32 8.52 -3.77 -10.80
CA PRO A 32 9.16 -4.64 -11.76
C PRO A 32 10.69 -4.46 -11.72
N PRO A 33 11.47 -5.41 -12.27
CA PRO A 33 12.93 -5.39 -12.21
C PRO A 33 13.58 -4.23 -12.95
N GLU A 34 12.98 -3.75 -14.03
CA GLU A 34 13.47 -2.61 -14.83
C GLU A 34 13.40 -1.26 -14.09
N LEU A 35 12.60 -1.19 -13.01
CA LEU A 35 12.57 0.00 -12.18
C LEU A 35 13.85 0.06 -11.34
N THR A 36 14.71 1.05 -11.54
CA THR A 36 15.93 1.14 -10.72
C THR A 36 15.60 1.33 -9.23
N ARG A 37 16.55 1.02 -8.35
CA ARG A 37 16.41 1.25 -6.90
C ARG A 37 16.17 2.73 -6.59
N VAL A 38 16.88 3.63 -7.27
CA VAL A 38 16.74 5.08 -7.09
C VAL A 38 15.34 5.54 -7.49
N ASN A 39 14.87 5.16 -8.68
CA ASN A 39 13.53 5.55 -9.15
C ASN A 39 12.43 4.99 -8.25
N ALA A 40 12.57 3.74 -7.77
CA ALA A 40 11.65 3.17 -6.79
C ALA A 40 11.64 3.98 -5.49
N SER A 41 12.81 4.33 -4.95
CA SER A 41 12.93 5.13 -3.73
C SER A 41 12.25 6.48 -3.90
N THR A 42 12.54 7.21 -4.98
CA THR A 42 11.94 8.53 -5.24
C THR A 42 10.41 8.45 -5.31
N ARG A 43 9.86 7.45 -6.02
CA ARG A 43 8.40 7.27 -6.11
C ARG A 43 7.78 6.97 -4.75
N LEU A 44 8.39 6.08 -3.96
CA LEU A 44 7.89 5.74 -2.63
C LEU A 44 8.00 6.92 -1.66
N SER A 45 9.05 7.74 -1.75
CA SER A 45 9.19 8.96 -0.95
C SER A 45 8.12 10.00 -1.29
N ILE A 46 7.78 10.17 -2.57
CA ILE A 46 6.69 11.05 -2.98
C ILE A 46 5.35 10.57 -2.40
N GLU A 47 5.07 9.27 -2.48
CA GLU A 47 3.85 8.69 -1.89
C GLU A 47 3.80 8.87 -0.36
N ALA A 48 4.95 8.77 0.32
CA ALA A 48 5.05 9.04 1.75
C ALA A 48 4.75 10.50 2.08
N GLU A 49 5.43 11.42 1.40
CA GLU A 49 5.34 12.85 1.66
C GLU A 49 3.93 13.39 1.38
N TYR A 50 3.37 13.05 0.22
CA TYR A 50 2.16 13.72 -0.27
C TYR A 50 0.87 12.92 -0.06
N ARG A 51 0.96 11.61 0.18
CA ARG A 51 -0.23 10.76 0.39
C ARG A 51 -0.28 10.10 1.76
N GLY A 52 0.77 10.28 2.57
CA GLY A 52 0.88 9.70 3.91
C GLY A 52 1.15 8.20 3.91
N TRP A 53 1.68 7.64 2.81
CA TRP A 53 2.01 6.22 2.74
C TRP A 53 3.37 5.91 3.38
N GLU A 54 3.37 5.11 4.43
CA GLU A 54 4.59 4.64 5.08
C GLU A 54 5.03 3.29 4.50
N LEU A 55 6.32 3.18 4.19
CA LEU A 55 6.95 1.92 3.79
C LEU A 55 7.11 1.00 5.00
N THR A 56 6.45 -0.16 5.00
CA THR A 56 6.52 -1.11 6.13
C THR A 56 7.39 -2.33 5.83
N ARG A 57 7.27 -2.91 4.63
CA ARG A 57 8.03 -4.11 4.25
C ARG A 57 8.45 -4.07 2.80
N VAL A 58 9.62 -4.68 2.53
CA VAL A 58 10.15 -4.86 1.18
C VAL A 58 10.65 -6.30 1.04
N ARG A 59 10.40 -6.90 -0.12
CA ARG A 59 11.00 -8.19 -0.49
C ARG A 59 11.53 -8.10 -1.92
N LEU A 60 12.84 -8.29 -2.07
CA LEU A 60 13.49 -8.46 -3.37
C LEU A 60 13.41 -9.94 -3.78
N TYR A 61 13.15 -10.19 -5.05
CA TYR A 61 13.15 -11.53 -5.65
C TYR A 61 14.36 -11.68 -6.57
N THR A 62 14.70 -12.93 -6.89
CA THR A 62 15.84 -13.28 -7.74
C THR A 62 15.67 -12.81 -9.19
N ASP A 63 14.44 -12.62 -9.65
CA ASP A 63 14.10 -12.02 -10.94
C ASP A 63 14.29 -10.49 -10.96
N GLY A 64 14.78 -9.89 -9.87
CA GLY A 64 14.97 -8.45 -9.68
C GLY A 64 13.69 -7.68 -9.33
N SER A 65 12.52 -8.32 -9.39
CA SER A 65 11.27 -7.70 -8.98
C SER A 65 11.27 -7.48 -7.47
N ARG A 66 10.55 -6.45 -7.01
CA ARG A 66 10.35 -6.20 -5.58
C ARG A 66 8.87 -6.20 -5.28
N ARG A 67 8.50 -6.76 -4.14
CA ARG A 67 7.23 -6.43 -3.50
C ARG A 67 7.47 -5.44 -2.40
N VAL A 68 6.47 -4.59 -2.19
CA VAL A 68 6.46 -3.54 -1.19
C VAL A 68 5.10 -3.57 -0.50
N LEU A 69 5.09 -3.42 0.82
CA LEU A 69 3.88 -3.22 1.61
C LEU A 69 3.90 -1.80 2.18
N LEU A 70 2.90 -1.02 1.81
CA LEU A 70 2.67 0.33 2.33
C LEU A 70 1.51 0.31 3.34
N ARG A 71 1.57 1.20 4.31
CA ARG A 71 0.48 1.46 5.25
C ARG A 71 0.18 2.94 5.36
N ARG A 72 -1.03 3.30 5.73
CA ARG A 72 -1.41 4.66 6.13
C ARG A 72 -2.48 4.58 7.21
N LYS A 73 -2.40 5.43 8.24
CA LYS A 73 -3.43 5.46 9.29
C LYS A 73 -4.78 5.84 8.67
N LYS A 74 -5.84 5.08 8.98
CA LYS A 74 -7.20 5.48 8.61
C LYS A 74 -7.55 6.74 9.39
N ARG A 75 -8.15 7.72 8.72
CA ARG A 75 -8.72 8.87 9.43
C ARG A 75 -9.90 8.36 10.26
N ALA A 76 -9.92 8.68 11.55
CA ALA A 76 -10.97 8.25 12.48
C ALA A 76 -12.37 8.77 12.06
N ASP A 77 -12.42 9.81 11.23
CA ASP A 77 -13.63 10.57 10.95
C ASP A 77 -14.00 10.65 9.46
N ALA A 78 -13.89 9.55 8.70
CA ALA A 78 -14.67 9.44 7.48
C ALA A 78 -16.14 9.13 7.83
N VAL A 79 -16.77 10.02 8.62
CA VAL A 79 -18.23 10.13 8.67
C VAL A 79 -18.65 10.43 7.24
N PRO A 80 -19.51 9.61 6.59
CA PRO A 80 -20.16 10.03 5.36
C PRO A 80 -20.90 11.32 5.69
N GLY A 81 -20.47 12.46 5.14
CA GLY A 81 -21.23 13.70 5.27
C GLY A 81 -22.68 13.45 4.80
N PRO A 82 -23.70 14.00 5.47
CA PRO A 82 -25.12 13.69 5.21
C PRO A 82 -25.66 14.33 3.92
N ASP A 83 -24.87 14.42 2.86
CA ASP A 83 -25.22 15.14 1.63
C ASP A 83 -25.47 14.21 0.43
N GLN A 84 -26.13 13.08 0.70
CA GLN A 84 -26.78 12.31 -0.36
C GLN A 84 -28.27 12.68 -0.38
N PRO A 85 -28.72 13.58 -1.29
CA PRO A 85 -30.14 13.76 -1.50
C PRO A 85 -30.70 12.43 -2.03
N GLY A 86 -31.77 11.95 -1.38
CA GLY A 86 -32.47 10.73 -1.78
C GLY A 86 -33.06 10.84 -3.20
N PRO A 87 -33.37 9.70 -3.84
CA PRO A 87 -33.97 9.67 -5.18
C PRO A 87 -35.37 10.31 -5.21
#